data_AF-A0A3P0X6D7-F1
#
_entry.id   AF-A0A3P0X6D7-F1
#
_cell.length_a   1.000
_cell.length_b   1.000
_cell.length_c   1.000
_cell.angle_alpha   90.00
_cell.angle_beta   90.00
_cell.angle_gamma   90.00
#
_symmetry.space_group_name_H-M   'P 1'
#
loop_
_entity.id
_entity.type
_entity.pdbx_description
1 polymer ?
#
loop_
_entity_poly.entity_id
_entity_poly.type
_entity_poly.pdbx_seq_one_letter_code
_entity_poly.pdbx_strand_id
1 'polypeptide(L)'
;MTALIASLALTLALAVFIFYPEKRVAAQSEKSRAEYLEERKAVLYENLRDLSFEHRAGKYRDEEYQSERAVLETEAAAILHELDGLERTTG
;
A
#
# COMPACT_ATOMS: atom_id res chain seq x y z
N MET A 1 -13.57 28.91 44.03
CA MET A 1 -12.26 28.23 43.90
C MET A 1 -12.40 26.84 43.29
N THR A 2 -13.30 26.00 43.77
CA THR A 2 -13.55 24.64 43.24
C THR A 2 -14.02 24.60 41.78
N ALA A 3 -14.91 25.51 41.38
CA ALA A 3 -15.40 25.58 39.99
C ALA A 3 -14.29 25.93 38.97
N LEU A 4 -13.32 26.77 39.36
CA LEU A 4 -12.17 27.11 38.50
C LEU A 4 -11.23 25.91 38.35
N ILE A 5 -11.01 25.17 39.43
CA ILE A 5 -10.18 23.96 39.42
C ILE A 5 -10.85 22.87 38.55
N ALA A 6 -12.16 22.70 38.67
CA ALA A 6 -12.92 21.76 37.85
C ALA A 6 -12.90 22.13 36.37
N SER A 7 -13.06 23.42 36.04
CA SER A 7 -12.95 23.90 34.66
C SER A 7 -11.55 23.68 34.10
N LEU A 8 -10.51 24.00 34.86
CA LEU A 8 -9.13 23.84 34.41
C LEU A 8 -8.77 22.36 34.20
N ALA A 9 -9.21 21.48 35.11
CA ALA A 9 -9.02 20.04 34.98
C ALA A 9 -9.75 19.47 33.75
N LEU A 10 -10.98 19.92 33.49
CA LEU A 10 -11.74 19.50 32.31
C LEU A 10 -11.08 19.97 31.02
N THR A 11 -10.61 21.22 30.97
CA THR A 11 -9.86 21.76 29.83
C THR A 11 -8.58 20.98 29.58
N LEU A 12 -7.83 20.62 30.64
CA LEU A 12 -6.62 19.83 30.50
C LEU A 12 -6.92 18.40 30.01
N ALA A 13 -8.00 17.78 30.51
CA ALA A 13 -8.42 16.46 30.07
C ALA A 13 -8.85 16.45 28.60
N LEU A 14 -9.60 17.47 28.17
CA LEU A 14 -9.98 17.65 26.76
C LEU A 14 -8.77 17.93 25.89
N ALA A 15 -7.83 18.75 26.36
CA ALA A 15 -6.58 18.98 25.64
C ALA A 15 -5.79 17.68 25.49
N VAL A 16 -5.61 16.90 26.56
CA VAL A 16 -4.95 15.59 26.48
C VAL A 16 -5.71 14.66 25.53
N PHE A 17 -7.04 14.61 25.58
CA PHE A 17 -7.85 13.79 24.69
C PHE A 17 -7.71 14.18 23.20
N ILE A 18 -7.71 15.48 22.90
CA ILE A 18 -7.53 16.01 21.53
C ILE A 18 -6.08 15.81 21.04
N PHE A 19 -5.11 16.07 21.91
CA PHE A 19 -3.68 15.89 21.65
C PHE A 19 -3.20 14.46 21.92
N TYR A 20 -4.10 13.49 22.09
CA TYR A 20 -3.78 12.08 22.00
C TYR A 20 -4.06 11.63 20.56
N PRO A 21 -3.20 11.97 19.58
CA PRO A 21 -3.38 11.47 18.24
C PRO A 21 -3.30 9.95 18.35
N GLU A 22 -4.41 9.29 18.02
CA GLU A 22 -4.42 7.86 17.87
C GLU A 22 -3.22 7.49 16.98
N LYS A 23 -2.35 6.62 17.49
CA LYS A 23 -1.26 5.97 16.73
C LYS A 23 -1.76 5.22 15.47
N ARG A 24 -3.06 5.30 15.17
CA ARG A 24 -3.75 4.69 14.04
C ARG A 24 -3.50 5.37 12.71
N VAL A 25 -3.07 6.64 12.66
CA VAL A 25 -2.81 7.32 11.38
C VAL A 25 -1.63 6.69 10.64
N ALA A 26 -0.55 6.35 11.35
CA ALA A 26 0.61 5.65 10.77
C ALA A 26 0.25 4.22 10.32
N ALA A 27 -0.44 3.47 11.18
CA ALA A 27 -0.88 2.10 10.88
C ALA A 27 -1.91 2.04 9.73
N GLN A 28 -2.75 3.06 9.57
CA GLN A 28 -3.70 3.15 8.46
C GLN A 28 -3.00 3.48 7.14
N SER A 29 -1.97 4.34 7.16
CA SER A 29 -1.17 4.65 5.98
C SER A 29 -0.38 3.44 5.47
N GLU A 30 0.25 2.67 6.36
CA GLU A 30 0.97 1.45 5.98
C GLU A 30 0.02 0.38 5.45
N LYS A 31 -1.11 0.15 6.13
CA LYS A 31 -2.12 -0.81 5.65
C LYS A 31 -2.71 -0.39 4.30
N SER A 32 -2.95 0.90 4.09
CA SER A 32 -3.40 1.44 2.80
C SER A 32 -2.34 1.32 1.69
N ARG A 33 -1.05 1.52 1.99
CA ARG A 33 0.02 1.36 0.99
C ARG A 33 0.22 -0.10 0.62
N ALA A 34 0.24 -0.99 1.61
CA ALA A 34 0.35 -2.43 1.38
C ALA A 34 -0.86 -2.97 0.59
N GLU A 35 -2.08 -2.54 0.95
CA GLU A 35 -3.32 -2.88 0.24
C GLU A 35 -3.29 -2.43 -1.22
N TYR A 36 -2.88 -1.18 -1.49
CA TYR A 36 -2.71 -0.69 -2.85
C TYR A 36 -1.68 -1.50 -3.67
N LEU A 37 -0.56 -1.88 -3.05
CA LEU A 37 0.48 -2.66 -3.72
C LEU A 37 0.01 -4.09 -4.03
N GLU A 38 -0.77 -4.71 -3.14
CA GLU A 38 -1.39 -6.02 -3.40
C GLU A 38 -2.43 -5.94 -4.55
N GLU A 39 -3.26 -4.90 -4.59
CA GLU A 39 -4.17 -4.68 -5.72
C GLU A 39 -3.40 -4.52 -7.04
N ARG A 40 -2.34 -3.72 -7.04
CA ARG A 40 -1.52 -3.47 -8.24
C ARG A 40 -0.80 -4.74 -8.71
N LYS A 41 -0.31 -5.56 -7.78
CA LYS A 41 0.28 -6.87 -8.05
C LYS A 41 -0.73 -7.81 -8.71
N ALA A 42 -1.98 -7.85 -8.24
CA ALA A 42 -3.02 -8.67 -8.83
C ALA A 42 -3.29 -8.28 -10.30
N VAL A 43 -3.46 -6.98 -10.57
CA VAL A 43 -3.64 -6.45 -11.94
C VAL A 43 -2.45 -6.80 -12.84
N LEU A 44 -1.23 -6.67 -12.33
CA LEU A 44 -0.01 -6.96 -13.10
C LEU A 44 0.09 -8.45 -13.47
N TYR A 45 -0.29 -9.35 -12.56
CA TYR A 45 -0.31 -10.79 -12.84
C TYR A 45 -1.40 -11.18 -13.83
N GLU A 46 -2.56 -10.51 -13.81
CA GLU A 46 -3.56 -10.67 -14.86
C GLU A 46 -3.01 -10.23 -16.22
N ASN A 47 -2.35 -9.07 -16.28
CA ASN A 47 -1.73 -8.59 -17.52
C ASN A 47 -0.66 -9.55 -18.05
N LEU A 48 0.20 -10.11 -17.19
CA LEU A 48 1.19 -11.12 -17.58
C LEU A 48 0.53 -12.40 -18.13
N ARG A 49 -0.54 -12.87 -17.47
CA ARG A 49 -1.30 -14.04 -17.91
C ARG A 49 -1.92 -13.80 -19.27
N ASP A 50 -2.55 -12.65 -19.45
CA ASP A 50 -3.26 -12.28 -20.66
C ASP A 50 -2.27 -12.08 -21.81
N LEU A 51 -1.15 -11.38 -21.59
CA LEU A 51 -0.04 -11.25 -22.55
C LEU A 51 0.47 -12.63 -23.01
N SER A 52 0.70 -13.54 -22.06
CA SER A 52 1.13 -14.91 -22.35
C SER A 52 0.09 -15.72 -23.12
N PHE A 53 -1.19 -15.42 -22.94
CA PHE A 53 -2.28 -16.03 -23.68
C PHE A 53 -2.36 -15.48 -25.10
N GLU A 54 -2.30 -14.16 -25.27
CA GLU A 54 -2.36 -13.53 -26.58
C GLU A 54 -1.14 -13.89 -27.46
N HIS A 55 0.04 -14.01 -26.85
CA HIS A 55 1.24 -14.52 -27.53
C HIS A 55 1.04 -15.95 -28.03
N ARG A 56 0.53 -16.86 -27.18
CA ARG A 56 0.19 -18.24 -27.57
C ARG A 56 -0.91 -18.31 -28.63
N ALA A 57 -1.80 -17.32 -28.68
CA ALA A 57 -2.81 -17.19 -29.72
C ALA A 57 -2.26 -16.64 -31.06
N GLY A 58 -0.98 -16.27 -31.12
CA GLY A 58 -0.30 -15.78 -32.32
C GLY A 58 -0.59 -14.31 -32.65
N LYS A 59 -1.12 -13.52 -31.70
CA LYS A 59 -1.40 -12.09 -31.91
C LYS A 59 -0.15 -11.20 -31.88
N TYR A 60 0.90 -11.64 -31.19
CA TYR A 60 2.12 -10.87 -30.99
C TYR A 60 3.31 -11.56 -31.61
N ARG A 61 4.27 -10.78 -32.11
CA ARG A 61 5.58 -11.31 -32.47
C ARG A 61 6.39 -11.60 -31.21
N ASP A 62 7.32 -12.55 -31.30
CA ASP A 62 8.17 -12.93 -30.16
C ASP A 62 8.94 -11.74 -29.56
N GLU A 63 9.43 -10.84 -30.40
CA GLU A 63 10.16 -9.64 -29.98
C GLU A 63 9.29 -8.68 -29.14
N GLU A 64 8.05 -8.47 -29.57
CA GLU A 64 7.08 -7.60 -28.90
C GLU A 64 6.66 -8.22 -27.56
N TYR A 65 6.36 -9.52 -27.56
CA TYR A 65 6.07 -10.28 -26.35
C TYR A 65 7.19 -10.19 -25.31
N GLN A 66 8.45 -10.41 -25.70
CA GLN A 66 9.57 -10.33 -24.76
C GLN A 66 9.77 -8.91 -24.23
N SER A 67 9.56 -7.90 -25.06
CA SER A 67 9.68 -6.50 -24.63
C SER A 67 8.61 -6.12 -23.60
N GLU A 68 7.34 -6.45 -23.85
CA GLU A 68 6.24 -6.15 -22.94
C GLU A 68 6.33 -6.98 -21.65
N ARG A 69 6.71 -8.25 -21.78
CA ARG A 69 6.92 -9.12 -20.63
C ARG A 69 8.04 -8.59 -19.72
N ALA A 70 9.15 -8.13 -20.28
CA ALA A 70 10.25 -7.57 -19.50
C ALA A 70 9.84 -6.30 -18.72
N VAL A 71 8.99 -5.46 -19.30
CA VAL A 71 8.43 -4.28 -18.63
C VAL A 71 7.56 -4.71 -17.45
N LEU A 72 6.63 -5.64 -17.66
CA LEU A 72 5.74 -6.15 -16.62
C LEU A 72 6.52 -6.87 -15.50
N GLU A 73 7.54 -7.65 -15.84
CA GLU A 73 8.40 -8.33 -14.86
C GLU A 73 9.22 -7.34 -14.03
N THR A 74 9.69 -6.25 -14.64
CA THR A 74 10.41 -5.18 -13.93
C THR A 74 9.48 -4.48 -12.93
N GLU A 75 8.24 -4.19 -13.32
CA GLU A 75 7.25 -3.62 -12.43
C GLU A 75 6.88 -4.59 -11.29
N ALA A 76 6.79 -5.89 -11.58
CA ALA A 76 6.52 -6.92 -10.59
C ALA A 76 7.62 -6.97 -9.52
N ALA A 77 8.88 -6.95 -9.96
CA ALA A 77 10.03 -6.94 -9.06
C ALA A 77 10.03 -5.70 -8.15
N ALA A 78 9.68 -4.53 -8.68
CA ALA A 78 9.58 -3.30 -7.90
C ALA A 78 8.48 -3.36 -6.83
N ILE A 79 7.28 -3.84 -7.20
CA ILE A 79 6.15 -3.97 -6.27
C ILE A 79 6.46 -4.99 -5.17
N LEU A 80 7.02 -6.15 -5.53
CA LEU A 80 7.40 -7.19 -4.57
C LEU A 80 8.46 -6.66 -3.60
N HIS A 81 9.47 -5.95 -4.08
CA HIS A 81 10.48 -5.33 -3.22
C HIS A 81 9.87 -4.32 -2.23
N GLU A 82 8.88 -3.53 -2.67
CA GLU A 82 8.22 -2.57 -1.79
C GLU A 82 7.35 -3.24 -0.73
N LEU A 83 6.58 -4.27 -1.10
CA LEU A 83 5.82 -5.10 -0.16
C LEU A 83 6.73 -5.74 0.89
N ASP A 84 7.82 -6.35 0.44
CA ASP A 84 8.86 -6.93 1.30
C ASP A 84 9.45 -5.91 2.29
N GLY A 85 9.58 -4.65 1.87
CA GLY A 85 10.02 -3.55 2.73
C GLY A 85 9.01 -3.24 3.81
N LEU A 86 7.73 -3.15 3.45
CA LEU A 86 6.62 -2.84 4.36
C LEU A 86 6.33 -3.97 5.36
N GLU A 87 6.45 -5.24 4.93
CA GLU A 87 6.31 -6.38 5.84
C GLU A 87 7.36 -6.35 6.95
N ARG A 88 8.61 -5.99 6.62
CA ARG A 88 9.71 -5.88 7.59
C ARG A 88 9.57 -4.70 8.54
N THR A 89 8.89 -3.62 8.16
CA THR A 89 8.63 -2.47 9.07
C THR A 89 7.43 -2.69 9.98
N THR A 90 6.47 -3.51 9.54
CA THR A 90 5.22 -3.77 10.27
C THR A 90 5.34 -4.95 11.25
N GLY A 91 6.30 -5.85 11.03
CA GLY A 91 6.53 -7.08 11.82
C GLY A 91 7.30 -6.92 13.13
#